data_AF-A3ZSD9-F1
#
_entry.id   AF-A3ZSD9-F1
#
_cell.length_a   1.000
_cell.length_b   1.000
_cell.length_c   1.000
_cell.angle_alpha   90.00
_cell.angle_beta   90.00
_cell.angle_gamma   90.00
#
_symmetry.space_group_name_H-M   'P 1'
#
loop_
_entity.id
_entity.type
_entity.pdbx_description
1 polymer ?
#
loop_
_entity_poly.entity_id
_entity_poly.type
_entity_poly.pdbx_seq_one_letter_code
_entity_poly.pdbx_strand_id
1 'polypeptide(L)'
;MEKEIHRQSADSDVDDIEDEAYGADEQQTLEDLYALLGEGLLIVRECPDLKWEFIKEKVVDLAGEEKIVFFAQPIETVTTFVNFLKREYGEDVSVIIGGQSDAERSAEVEKFLKPDGARFLVSSKAGGEGINLQVARRLVHIDVPWNPMDMEQRVGRVHRFGSRRNIVVDTIVVKDSREEHAYRAAREKLRLIASTLVTPERFEALFSRVICLLPSEELQHLLIADDLGPLSHQNEQQLAQMVREGYERWQAFDSKYAEQQRQIRAQNPGIAAWDDLRHFMLGYSKTIVEEGFFAERFELDGDCTKAVQTASPVLKLSDDSLVACQDLGGLPAYGPNGQIAWQFGINHPLAMSALVKAAFEKEKVGPAFIRWSRDREFFDKNVHVTVLAFLRLTLRADENRGWQEYATALRLFAVNSSGESRGLSSEESRVFFSGLYHATVRSKVPGEAPSCEELCRLEQEIAEQLRRPSTEDIQERKRHAVASIFVGIVEKQ
;
A
#
# COMPACT_ATOMS: atom_id res chain seq x y z
N MET A 1 -0.30 18.17 -22.55
CA MET A 1 -1.09 17.23 -23.38
C MET A 1 -0.44 17.06 -24.75
N GLU A 2 -0.41 18.09 -25.62
CA GLU A 2 0.20 17.97 -26.97
C GLU A 2 1.64 17.46 -27.00
N LYS A 3 2.50 17.95 -26.08
CA LYS A 3 3.90 17.49 -25.97
C LYS A 3 4.03 16.01 -25.65
N GLU A 4 3.13 15.47 -24.83
CA GLU A 4 3.18 14.06 -24.42
C GLU A 4 2.53 13.15 -25.47
N ILE A 5 1.51 13.62 -26.19
CA ILE A 5 0.97 12.96 -27.39
C ILE A 5 2.08 12.78 -28.43
N HIS A 6 2.83 13.85 -28.72
CA HIS A 6 3.96 13.78 -29.64
C HIS A 6 5.08 12.87 -29.12
N ARG A 7 5.30 12.85 -27.80
CA ARG A 7 6.26 11.94 -27.19
C ARG A 7 5.80 10.50 -27.32
N GLN A 8 4.57 10.12 -26.98
CA GLN A 8 4.08 8.75 -27.18
C GLN A 8 4.04 8.34 -28.64
N SER A 9 3.82 9.28 -29.57
CA SER A 9 3.94 9.01 -31.01
C SER A 9 5.40 8.79 -31.47
N ALA A 10 6.38 9.14 -30.64
CA ALA A 10 7.82 9.03 -30.91
C ALA A 10 8.53 7.96 -30.05
N ASP A 11 8.02 7.70 -28.83
CA ASP A 11 8.39 6.65 -27.86
C ASP A 11 7.50 5.40 -28.02
N SER A 12 6.47 5.43 -28.88
CA SER A 12 5.88 4.19 -29.38
C SER A 12 7.01 3.51 -30.13
N ASP A 13 7.68 2.61 -29.44
CA ASP A 13 8.56 1.61 -30.01
C ASP A 13 7.88 1.11 -31.29
N VAL A 14 8.42 1.56 -32.43
CA VAL A 14 8.31 0.82 -33.69
C VAL A 14 8.99 -0.55 -33.52
N ASP A 15 9.71 -0.75 -32.41
CA ASP A 15 10.34 -1.99 -31.98
C ASP A 15 9.31 -2.91 -31.30
N ASP A 16 8.46 -3.53 -32.12
CA ASP A 16 7.84 -4.87 -31.96
C ASP A 16 6.87 -5.20 -33.12
N ILE A 17 6.91 -4.46 -34.23
CA ILE A 17 6.81 -5.16 -35.52
C ILE A 17 8.22 -5.68 -35.75
N GLU A 18 8.54 -6.87 -35.24
CA GLU A 18 9.66 -7.61 -35.80
C GLU A 18 9.50 -7.53 -37.33
N ASP A 19 10.60 -7.27 -38.04
CA ASP A 19 10.70 -7.49 -39.48
C ASP A 19 10.53 -9.01 -39.75
N GLU A 20 9.41 -9.63 -39.33
CA GLU A 20 8.86 -10.78 -39.99
C GLU A 20 8.63 -10.29 -41.41
N ALA A 21 9.51 -10.76 -42.29
CA ALA A 21 9.34 -10.61 -43.72
C ALA A 21 7.92 -11.10 -44.02
N TYR A 22 6.98 -10.15 -44.17
CA TYR A 22 5.59 -10.41 -44.52
C TYR A 22 5.63 -11.43 -45.64
N GLY A 23 5.22 -12.66 -45.31
CA GLY A 23 5.36 -13.80 -46.18
C GLY A 23 4.37 -13.66 -47.32
N ALA A 24 4.71 -12.86 -48.33
CA ALA A 24 4.17 -12.85 -49.69
C ALA A 24 2.67 -13.17 -49.88
N ASP A 25 1.78 -12.77 -48.96
CA ASP A 25 0.34 -13.01 -49.08
C ASP A 25 -0.55 -11.85 -48.58
N GLU A 26 -0.04 -10.62 -48.57
CA GLU A 26 -0.87 -9.42 -48.35
C GLU A 26 -1.13 -8.69 -49.67
N GLN A 27 -2.15 -9.16 -50.40
CA GLN A 27 -2.90 -8.30 -51.31
C GLN A 27 -3.95 -7.51 -50.51
N GLN A 28 -3.54 -6.68 -49.55
CA GLN A 28 -4.39 -5.55 -49.18
C GLN A 28 -4.16 -4.45 -50.20
N THR A 29 -5.17 -4.23 -51.03
CA THR A 29 -5.12 -3.23 -52.09
C THR A 29 -5.28 -1.83 -51.47
N LEU A 30 -4.66 -0.80 -52.05
CA LEU A 30 -4.91 0.60 -51.68
C LEU A 30 -6.42 0.93 -51.60
N GLU A 31 -7.23 0.28 -52.44
CA GLU A 31 -8.69 0.39 -52.45
C GLU A 31 -9.35 -0.10 -51.15
N ASP A 32 -8.85 -1.19 -50.56
CA ASP A 32 -9.37 -1.75 -49.30
C ASP A 32 -9.08 -0.80 -48.13
N LEU A 33 -7.89 -0.21 -48.12
CA LEU A 33 -7.52 0.79 -47.12
C LEU A 33 -8.37 2.07 -47.25
N TYR A 34 -8.66 2.52 -48.48
CA TYR A 34 -9.57 3.64 -48.70
C TYR A 34 -11.01 3.32 -48.26
N ALA A 35 -11.48 2.10 -48.49
CA ALA A 35 -12.79 1.65 -48.04
C ALA A 35 -12.88 1.67 -46.51
N LEU A 36 -11.90 1.08 -45.81
CA LEU A 36 -11.82 1.07 -44.35
C LEU A 36 -11.75 2.49 -43.77
N LEU A 37 -10.96 3.38 -44.39
CA LEU A 37 -10.86 4.77 -43.96
C LEU A 37 -12.20 5.52 -44.16
N GLY A 38 -12.91 5.22 -45.26
CA GLY A 38 -14.25 5.72 -45.53
C GLY A 38 -15.28 5.27 -44.49
N GLU A 39 -15.26 3.98 -44.12
CA GLU A 39 -16.10 3.42 -43.06
C GLU A 39 -15.78 4.06 -41.70
N GLY A 40 -14.49 4.20 -41.36
CA GLY A 40 -14.06 4.87 -40.14
C GLY A 40 -14.55 6.32 -40.06
N LEU A 41 -14.47 7.07 -41.18
CA LEU A 41 -14.98 8.45 -41.25
C LEU A 41 -16.51 8.53 -41.11
N LEU A 42 -17.25 7.56 -41.64
CA LEU A 42 -18.70 7.46 -41.46
C LEU A 42 -19.05 7.20 -39.99
N ILE A 43 -18.39 6.24 -39.35
CA ILE A 43 -18.60 5.91 -37.93
C ILE A 43 -18.31 7.12 -37.03
N VAL A 44 -17.19 7.80 -37.26
CA VAL A 44 -16.82 9.02 -36.51
C VAL A 44 -17.84 10.15 -36.72
N ARG A 45 -18.46 10.24 -37.89
CA ARG A 45 -19.48 11.26 -38.18
C ARG A 45 -20.84 10.95 -37.58
N GLU A 46 -21.28 9.70 -37.68
CA GLU A 46 -22.62 9.30 -37.25
C GLU A 46 -22.69 9.04 -35.75
N CYS A 47 -21.59 8.54 -35.16
CA CYS A 47 -21.57 7.98 -33.81
C CYS A 47 -20.28 8.33 -33.03
N PRO A 48 -19.86 9.62 -32.97
CA PRO A 48 -18.55 10.02 -32.45
C PRO A 48 -18.29 9.57 -31.00
N ASP A 49 -19.33 9.54 -30.17
CA ASP A 49 -19.22 9.43 -28.72
C ASP A 49 -19.95 8.21 -28.12
N LEU A 50 -20.33 7.19 -28.92
CA LEU A 50 -21.14 6.05 -28.43
C LEU A 50 -20.59 5.38 -27.16
N LYS A 51 -19.27 5.17 -27.11
CA LYS A 51 -18.60 4.60 -25.93
C LYS A 51 -18.71 5.53 -24.72
N TRP A 52 -18.61 6.85 -24.94
CA TRP A 52 -18.67 7.85 -23.88
C TRP A 52 -20.10 8.03 -23.36
N GLU A 53 -21.10 8.03 -24.23
CA GLU A 53 -22.51 8.04 -23.85
C GLU A 53 -22.87 6.78 -23.05
N PHE A 54 -22.38 5.61 -23.46
CA PHE A 54 -22.55 4.39 -22.66
C PHE A 54 -21.95 4.52 -21.25
N ILE A 55 -20.72 5.03 -21.13
CA ILE A 55 -20.07 5.24 -19.82
C ILE A 55 -20.86 6.26 -18.99
N LYS A 56 -21.35 7.33 -19.61
CA LYS A 56 -22.18 8.34 -18.96
C LYS A 56 -23.45 7.71 -18.37
N GLU A 57 -24.27 7.09 -19.21
CA GLU A 57 -25.57 6.54 -18.80
C GLU A 57 -25.45 5.38 -17.81
N LYS A 58 -24.46 4.50 -17.99
CA LYS A 58 -24.35 3.26 -17.21
C LYS A 58 -23.42 3.35 -16.01
N VAL A 59 -22.54 4.35 -15.96
CA VAL A 59 -21.53 4.45 -14.92
C VAL A 59 -21.62 5.79 -14.19
N VAL A 60 -21.58 6.90 -14.92
CA VAL A 60 -21.53 8.24 -14.30
C VAL A 60 -22.86 8.62 -13.66
N ASP A 61 -23.97 8.41 -14.36
CA ASP A 61 -25.31 8.79 -13.89
C ASP A 61 -25.73 7.95 -12.67
N LEU A 62 -25.36 6.66 -12.64
CA LEU A 62 -25.63 5.76 -11.51
C LEU A 62 -24.76 6.08 -10.28
N ALA A 63 -23.61 6.73 -10.48
CA ALA A 63 -22.71 7.12 -9.42
C ALA A 63 -23.13 8.43 -8.72
N GLY A 64 -24.20 9.11 -9.15
CA GLY A 64 -24.70 10.32 -8.47
C GLY A 64 -23.63 11.42 -8.38
N GLU A 65 -23.27 11.85 -7.17
CA GLU A 65 -22.23 12.87 -6.95
C GLU A 65 -20.87 12.27 -6.51
N GLU A 66 -20.68 10.97 -6.69
CA GLU A 66 -19.44 10.32 -6.27
C GLU A 66 -18.24 10.74 -7.12
N LYS A 67 -17.07 10.74 -6.47
CA LYS A 67 -15.79 10.88 -7.15
C LYS A 67 -15.42 9.57 -7.87
N ILE A 68 -15.10 9.70 -9.15
CA ILE A 68 -14.80 8.57 -10.04
C ILE A 68 -13.40 8.72 -10.61
N VAL A 69 -12.64 7.61 -10.60
CA VAL A 69 -11.33 7.54 -11.27
C VAL A 69 -11.46 6.73 -12.55
N PHE A 70 -11.02 7.30 -13.65
CA PHE A 70 -10.96 6.65 -14.96
C PHE A 70 -9.51 6.38 -15.34
N PHE A 71 -9.24 5.18 -15.85
CA PHE A 71 -7.95 4.80 -16.39
C PHE A 71 -8.06 4.41 -17.86
N ALA A 72 -7.11 4.92 -18.66
CA ALA A 72 -6.85 4.47 -20.02
C ALA A 72 -5.33 4.36 -20.25
N GLN A 73 -4.86 3.52 -21.17
CA GLN A 73 -3.45 3.44 -21.55
C GLN A 73 -3.06 4.59 -22.51
N PRO A 74 -3.75 4.81 -23.66
CA PRO A 74 -3.34 5.83 -24.63
C PRO A 74 -3.71 7.23 -24.17
N ILE A 75 -2.80 8.19 -24.33
CA ILE A 75 -3.05 9.58 -23.91
C ILE A 75 -4.10 10.25 -24.79
N GLU A 76 -4.24 9.84 -26.05
CA GLU A 76 -5.28 10.29 -26.98
C GLU A 76 -6.66 9.91 -26.46
N THR A 77 -6.80 8.69 -25.92
CA THR A 77 -8.05 8.22 -25.28
C THR A 77 -8.35 9.03 -24.04
N VAL A 78 -7.35 9.24 -23.16
CA VAL A 78 -7.48 10.11 -21.98
C VAL A 78 -7.93 11.51 -22.39
N THR A 79 -7.27 12.10 -23.38
CA THR A 79 -7.52 13.49 -23.83
C THR A 79 -8.92 13.64 -24.41
N THR A 80 -9.33 12.71 -25.28
CA THR A 80 -10.66 12.74 -25.90
C THR A 80 -11.76 12.57 -24.86
N PHE A 81 -11.58 11.65 -23.92
CA PHE A 81 -12.56 11.43 -22.85
C PHE A 81 -12.63 12.59 -21.85
N VAL A 82 -11.50 13.23 -21.52
CA VAL A 82 -11.49 14.47 -20.73
C VAL A 82 -12.28 15.57 -21.42
N ASN A 83 -12.11 15.75 -22.74
CA ASN A 83 -12.86 16.76 -23.50
C ASN A 83 -14.37 16.46 -23.50
N PHE A 84 -14.74 15.19 -23.62
CA PHE A 84 -16.13 14.75 -23.46
C PHE A 84 -16.67 15.12 -22.07
N LEU A 85 -15.98 14.72 -20.99
CA LEU A 85 -16.41 15.03 -19.63
C LEU A 85 -16.51 16.55 -19.39
N LYS A 86 -15.58 17.33 -19.92
CA LYS A 86 -15.63 18.79 -19.80
C LYS A 86 -16.82 19.42 -20.52
N ARG A 87 -17.19 18.88 -21.68
CA ARG A 87 -18.36 19.34 -22.44
C ARG A 87 -19.66 19.04 -21.69
N GLU A 88 -19.77 17.87 -21.06
CA GLU A 88 -20.98 17.43 -20.36
C GLU A 88 -21.10 18.00 -18.94
N TYR A 89 -19.98 18.14 -18.23
CA TYR A 89 -19.95 18.43 -16.78
C TYR A 89 -19.10 19.65 -16.39
N GLY A 90 -18.47 20.36 -17.34
CA GLY A 90 -17.66 21.55 -17.04
C GLY A 90 -16.26 21.24 -16.51
N GLU A 91 -15.71 22.12 -15.65
CA GLU A 91 -14.31 22.02 -15.17
C GLU A 91 -14.08 21.02 -14.02
N ASP A 92 -15.06 20.16 -13.74
CA ASP A 92 -15.04 19.13 -12.66
C ASP A 92 -14.16 17.91 -12.98
N VAL A 93 -13.11 18.11 -13.80
CA VAL A 93 -12.20 17.06 -14.25
C VAL A 93 -10.76 17.40 -13.86
N SER A 94 -10.10 16.42 -13.24
CA SER A 94 -8.66 16.39 -12.98
C SER A 94 -7.97 15.38 -13.90
N VAL A 95 -6.74 15.68 -14.31
CA VAL A 95 -6.05 14.90 -15.36
C VAL A 95 -4.63 14.55 -14.97
N ILE A 96 -4.30 13.27 -15.04
CA ILE A 96 -2.94 12.77 -14.77
C ILE A 96 -2.41 12.06 -16.02
N ILE A 97 -1.36 12.60 -16.61
CA ILE A 97 -0.69 12.03 -17.79
C ILE A 97 0.83 11.99 -17.60
N GLY A 98 1.51 11.23 -18.47
CA GLY A 98 2.96 11.27 -18.57
C GLY A 98 3.46 12.69 -18.88
N GLY A 99 4.70 12.99 -18.50
CA GLY A 99 5.36 14.26 -18.82
C GLY A 99 4.92 15.48 -17.98
N GLN A 100 3.95 15.34 -17.06
CA GLN A 100 3.65 16.38 -16.06
C GLN A 100 4.79 16.49 -15.03
N SER A 101 5.05 17.72 -14.57
CA SER A 101 5.91 17.96 -13.42
C SER A 101 5.24 17.47 -12.12
N ASP A 102 6.05 17.21 -11.09
CA ASP A 102 5.53 16.76 -9.79
C ASP A 102 4.59 17.79 -9.14
N ALA A 103 4.84 19.08 -9.36
CA ALA A 103 3.99 20.16 -8.87
C ALA A 103 2.62 20.17 -9.57
N GLU A 104 2.58 20.03 -10.91
CA GLU A 104 1.34 19.94 -11.68
C GLU A 104 0.53 18.70 -11.27
N ARG A 105 1.20 17.54 -11.17
CA ARG A 105 0.56 16.30 -10.71
C ARG A 105 -0.01 16.44 -9.31
N SER A 106 0.73 17.05 -8.39
CA SER A 106 0.27 17.26 -7.01
C SER A 106 -0.96 18.18 -6.96
N ALA A 107 -0.99 19.24 -7.77
CA ALA A 107 -2.14 20.14 -7.86
C ALA A 107 -3.40 19.43 -8.39
N GLU A 108 -3.26 18.55 -9.38
CA GLU A 108 -4.37 17.75 -9.91
C GLU A 108 -4.90 16.74 -8.89
N VAL A 109 -4.00 16.09 -8.14
CA VAL A 109 -4.41 15.21 -7.03
C VAL A 109 -5.11 16.01 -5.95
N GLU A 110 -4.59 17.17 -5.54
CA GLU A 110 -5.22 18.03 -4.54
C GLU A 110 -6.60 18.52 -4.99
N LYS A 111 -6.73 18.94 -6.26
CA LYS A 111 -8.01 19.33 -6.88
C LYS A 111 -9.01 18.18 -6.80
N PHE A 112 -8.60 16.94 -7.04
CA PHE A 112 -9.48 15.78 -6.93
C PHE A 112 -9.80 15.39 -5.49
N LEU A 113 -8.88 15.55 -4.54
CA LEU A 113 -9.10 15.17 -3.14
C LEU A 113 -10.07 16.09 -2.38
N LYS A 114 -10.20 17.36 -2.78
CA LYS A 114 -11.10 18.34 -2.15
C LYS A 114 -12.58 17.95 -2.29
N PRO A 115 -13.41 18.05 -1.24
CA PRO A 115 -14.84 17.74 -1.28
C PRO A 115 -15.59 18.52 -2.37
N ASP A 116 -15.29 19.81 -2.50
CA ASP A 116 -15.80 20.76 -3.49
C ASP A 116 -14.91 20.87 -4.74
N GLY A 117 -13.93 19.97 -4.87
CA GLY A 117 -13.01 19.91 -5.99
C GLY A 117 -13.51 19.04 -7.15
N ALA A 118 -12.60 18.63 -8.04
CA ALA A 118 -12.95 17.84 -9.22
C ALA A 118 -13.67 16.54 -8.84
N ARG A 119 -14.81 16.28 -9.49
CA ARG A 119 -15.56 15.03 -9.33
C ARG A 119 -14.89 13.88 -10.07
N PHE A 120 -14.26 14.14 -11.21
CA PHE A 120 -13.65 13.12 -12.06
C PHE A 120 -12.13 13.25 -12.06
N LEU A 121 -11.43 12.12 -12.02
CA LEU A 121 -10.00 12.05 -12.32
C LEU A 121 -9.78 11.08 -13.46
N VAL A 122 -9.16 11.54 -14.55
CA VAL A 122 -8.80 10.70 -15.69
C VAL A 122 -7.28 10.57 -15.74
N SER A 123 -6.80 9.33 -15.75
CA SER A 123 -5.37 9.04 -15.67
C SER A 123 -4.91 8.12 -16.80
N SER A 124 -3.73 8.43 -17.37
CA SER A 124 -2.97 7.46 -18.15
C SER A 124 -2.23 6.46 -17.24
N LYS A 125 -1.33 5.63 -17.80
CA LYS A 125 -0.41 4.77 -17.04
C LYS A 125 0.35 5.52 -15.93
N ALA A 126 0.59 6.83 -16.10
CA ALA A 126 1.33 7.66 -15.15
C ALA A 126 0.70 7.77 -13.75
N GLY A 127 -0.62 7.62 -13.61
CA GLY A 127 -1.29 7.58 -12.30
C GLY A 127 -1.54 6.17 -11.75
N GLY A 128 -1.12 5.12 -12.46
CA GLY A 128 -1.18 3.73 -11.99
C GLY A 128 -0.19 3.44 -10.86
N GLU A 129 0.78 4.32 -10.63
CA GLU A 129 1.83 4.19 -9.61
C GLU A 129 1.93 5.43 -8.72
N GLY A 130 2.54 5.29 -7.53
CA GLY A 130 2.85 6.40 -6.63
C GLY A 130 1.68 7.05 -5.87
N ILE A 131 0.49 7.21 -6.45
CA ILE A 131 -0.56 8.14 -5.97
C ILE A 131 -1.58 7.48 -5.03
N ASN A 132 -2.21 8.27 -4.14
CA ASN A 132 -3.31 7.83 -3.28
C ASN A 132 -4.66 8.42 -3.74
N LEU A 133 -5.58 7.57 -4.20
CA LEU A 133 -6.87 7.96 -4.77
C LEU A 133 -8.05 7.37 -3.99
N GLN A 134 -7.85 7.01 -2.73
CA GLN A 134 -8.83 6.38 -1.84
C GLN A 134 -10.10 7.21 -1.56
N VAL A 135 -10.14 8.47 -2.03
CA VAL A 135 -11.35 9.31 -1.98
C VAL A 135 -12.42 8.79 -2.94
N ALA A 136 -12.00 8.18 -4.04
CA ALA A 136 -12.89 7.56 -4.99
C ALA A 136 -13.39 6.22 -4.46
N ARG A 137 -14.61 5.89 -4.82
CA ARG A 137 -15.17 4.54 -4.58
C ARG A 137 -15.35 3.76 -5.87
N ARG A 138 -15.45 4.45 -6.99
CA ARG A 138 -15.60 3.86 -8.32
C ARG A 138 -14.34 4.06 -9.14
N LEU A 139 -13.84 2.97 -9.66
CA LEU A 139 -12.75 2.94 -10.63
C LEU A 139 -13.28 2.38 -11.94
N VAL A 140 -12.99 3.06 -13.04
CA VAL A 140 -13.43 2.67 -14.38
C VAL A 140 -12.21 2.46 -15.25
N HIS A 141 -12.03 1.24 -15.72
CA HIS A 141 -11.09 0.94 -16.80
C HIS A 141 -11.79 1.22 -18.13
N ILE A 142 -11.39 2.30 -18.81
CA ILE A 142 -11.90 2.65 -20.14
C ILE A 142 -11.38 1.65 -21.18
N ASP A 143 -10.18 1.13 -20.95
CA ASP A 143 -9.58 0.03 -21.70
C ASP A 143 -9.11 -1.08 -20.75
N VAL A 144 -9.04 -2.30 -21.27
CA VAL A 144 -8.46 -3.45 -20.58
C VAL A 144 -6.95 -3.40 -20.83
N PRO A 145 -6.11 -3.14 -19.82
CA PRO A 145 -4.68 -3.22 -20.02
C PRO A 145 -4.30 -4.68 -20.27
N TRP A 146 -3.39 -4.90 -21.21
CA TRP A 146 -2.92 -6.25 -21.56
C TRP A 146 -2.26 -6.99 -20.39
N ASN A 147 -1.77 -6.26 -19.39
CA ASN A 147 -1.23 -6.82 -18.15
C ASN A 147 -2.26 -6.67 -17.02
N PRO A 148 -2.81 -7.76 -16.49
CA PRO A 148 -3.77 -7.68 -15.40
C PRO A 148 -3.18 -7.15 -14.09
N MET A 149 -1.86 -7.29 -13.91
CA MET A 149 -1.18 -6.65 -12.78
C MET A 149 -1.34 -5.13 -12.83
N ASP A 150 -1.38 -4.52 -14.02
CA ASP A 150 -1.64 -3.08 -14.15
C ASP A 150 -3.07 -2.74 -13.67
N MET A 151 -4.06 -3.61 -13.90
CA MET A 151 -5.42 -3.43 -13.33
C MET A 151 -5.39 -3.47 -11.81
N GLU A 152 -4.73 -4.45 -11.20
CA GLU A 152 -4.64 -4.53 -9.73
C GLU A 152 -3.85 -3.36 -9.14
N GLN A 153 -2.82 -2.86 -9.84
CA GLN A 153 -2.11 -1.67 -9.39
C GLN A 153 -3.00 -0.42 -9.45
N ARG A 154 -3.83 -0.26 -10.49
CA ARG A 154 -4.84 0.80 -10.62
C ARG A 154 -5.86 0.69 -9.49
N VAL A 155 -6.42 -0.51 -9.26
CA VAL A 155 -7.34 -0.80 -8.15
C VAL A 155 -6.69 -0.50 -6.81
N GLY A 156 -5.41 -0.83 -6.63
CA GLY A 156 -4.61 -0.54 -5.44
C GLY A 156 -4.48 0.95 -5.10
N ARG A 157 -4.71 1.86 -6.06
CA ARG A 157 -4.74 3.32 -5.82
C ARG A 157 -5.99 3.77 -5.11
N VAL A 158 -7.11 3.12 -5.39
CA VAL A 158 -8.44 3.44 -4.85
C VAL A 158 -8.75 2.56 -3.64
N HIS A 159 -8.26 1.32 -3.63
CA HIS A 159 -8.47 0.33 -2.58
C HIS A 159 -7.16 -0.29 -2.11
N ARG A 160 -6.69 0.12 -0.92
CA ARG A 160 -5.53 -0.47 -0.27
C ARG A 160 -5.91 -1.63 0.63
N PHE A 161 -4.96 -2.54 0.83
CA PHE A 161 -5.10 -3.67 1.74
C PHE A 161 -5.50 -3.19 3.14
N GLY A 162 -6.58 -3.75 3.69
CA GLY A 162 -7.14 -3.37 5.00
C GLY A 162 -8.20 -2.26 4.95
N SER A 163 -8.51 -1.70 3.77
CA SER A 163 -9.67 -0.81 3.63
C SER A 163 -10.96 -1.54 4.02
N ARG A 164 -11.78 -0.91 4.87
CA ARG A 164 -13.12 -1.42 5.25
C ARG A 164 -14.22 -0.93 4.31
N ARG A 165 -13.89 -0.10 3.32
CA ARG A 165 -14.84 0.49 2.37
C ARG A 165 -14.86 -0.37 1.11
N ASN A 166 -16.05 -0.82 0.70
CA ASN A 166 -16.24 -1.49 -0.58
C ASN A 166 -15.99 -0.50 -1.73
N ILE A 167 -15.36 -0.95 -2.79
CA ILE A 167 -15.18 -0.21 -4.04
C ILE A 167 -15.90 -0.91 -5.18
N VAL A 168 -16.25 -0.16 -6.21
CA VAL A 168 -16.83 -0.66 -7.47
C VAL A 168 -15.78 -0.50 -8.56
N VAL A 169 -15.48 -1.59 -9.28
CA VAL A 169 -14.55 -1.57 -10.41
C VAL A 169 -15.32 -1.93 -11.66
N ASP A 170 -15.51 -0.95 -12.53
CA ASP A 170 -16.11 -1.16 -13.85
C ASP A 170 -15.00 -1.35 -14.87
N THR A 171 -15.11 -2.38 -15.71
CA THR A 171 -14.21 -2.57 -16.84
C THR A 171 -15.03 -2.52 -18.12
N ILE A 172 -14.75 -1.54 -18.97
CA ILE A 172 -15.48 -1.31 -20.20
C ILE A 172 -14.88 -2.20 -21.29
N VAL A 173 -15.68 -3.15 -21.78
CA VAL A 173 -15.29 -4.08 -22.83
C VAL A 173 -16.30 -3.97 -23.96
N VAL A 174 -15.82 -3.94 -25.20
CA VAL A 174 -16.67 -3.94 -26.39
C VAL A 174 -17.20 -5.35 -26.59
N LYS A 175 -18.50 -5.48 -26.86
CA LYS A 175 -19.11 -6.77 -27.12
C LYS A 175 -18.53 -7.38 -28.41
N ASP A 176 -18.35 -8.69 -28.40
CA ASP A 176 -17.85 -9.46 -29.54
C ASP A 176 -16.40 -9.06 -29.91
N SER A 177 -15.64 -8.52 -28.94
CA SER A 177 -14.22 -8.18 -29.08
C SER A 177 -13.30 -9.29 -28.58
N ARG A 178 -12.04 -9.25 -29.01
CA ARG A 178 -11.00 -10.21 -28.60
C ARG A 178 -10.74 -10.17 -27.09
N GLU A 179 -10.77 -8.97 -26.50
CA GLU A 179 -10.64 -8.75 -25.06
C GLU A 179 -11.79 -9.40 -24.29
N GLU A 180 -13.03 -9.30 -24.78
CA GLU A 180 -14.18 -9.98 -24.16
C GLU A 180 -13.99 -11.49 -24.17
N HIS A 181 -13.59 -12.03 -25.32
CA HIS A 181 -13.43 -13.48 -25.47
C HIS A 181 -12.35 -14.03 -24.54
N ALA A 182 -11.17 -13.40 -24.50
CA ALA A 182 -10.08 -13.81 -23.62
C ALA A 182 -10.47 -13.75 -22.15
N TYR A 183 -11.10 -12.66 -21.72
CA TYR A 183 -11.53 -12.50 -20.34
C TYR A 183 -12.58 -13.55 -19.95
N ARG A 184 -13.52 -13.84 -20.86
CA ARG A 184 -14.54 -14.89 -20.67
C ARG A 184 -13.92 -16.27 -20.55
N ALA A 185 -13.01 -16.64 -21.46
CA ALA A 185 -12.33 -17.93 -21.46
C ALA A 185 -11.52 -18.15 -20.17
N ALA A 186 -10.75 -17.13 -19.74
CA ALA A 186 -9.98 -17.20 -18.50
C ALA A 186 -10.89 -17.37 -17.27
N ARG A 187 -12.01 -16.64 -17.23
CA ARG A 187 -12.99 -16.68 -16.14
C ARG A 187 -13.68 -18.04 -16.05
N GLU A 188 -14.14 -18.58 -17.17
CA GLU A 188 -14.75 -19.91 -17.23
C GLU A 188 -13.77 -20.99 -16.80
N LYS A 189 -12.51 -20.91 -17.24
CA LYS A 189 -11.49 -21.87 -16.82
C LYS A 189 -11.26 -21.84 -15.31
N LEU A 190 -11.10 -20.66 -14.73
CA LEU A 190 -10.90 -20.55 -13.28
C LEU A 190 -12.13 -21.02 -12.53
N ARG A 191 -13.34 -20.75 -13.04
CA ARG A 191 -14.58 -21.22 -12.44
C ARG A 191 -14.62 -22.74 -12.38
N LEU A 192 -14.22 -23.43 -13.44
CA LEU A 192 -14.13 -24.90 -13.45
C LEU A 192 -13.15 -25.42 -12.39
N ILE A 193 -12.00 -24.76 -12.23
CA ILE A 193 -10.95 -25.16 -11.25
C ILE A 193 -11.39 -24.88 -9.81
N ALA A 194 -12.02 -23.74 -9.54
CA ALA A 194 -12.29 -23.23 -8.20
C ALA A 194 -13.73 -23.46 -7.69
N SER A 195 -14.66 -23.90 -8.55
CA SER A 195 -16.09 -24.05 -8.25
C SER A 195 -16.41 -24.92 -7.02
N THR A 196 -15.53 -25.86 -6.67
CA THR A 196 -15.69 -26.74 -5.51
C THR A 196 -15.06 -26.18 -4.22
N LEU A 197 -14.29 -25.10 -4.31
CA LEU A 197 -13.46 -24.58 -3.22
C LEU A 197 -13.86 -23.17 -2.76
N VAL A 198 -14.54 -22.40 -3.62
CA VAL A 198 -14.83 -20.99 -3.36
C VAL A 198 -16.31 -20.68 -3.63
N THR A 199 -16.95 -19.96 -2.70
CA THR A 199 -18.34 -19.52 -2.89
C THR A 199 -18.44 -18.49 -4.01
N PRO A 200 -19.60 -18.35 -4.70
CA PRO A 200 -19.77 -17.39 -5.79
C PRO A 200 -19.37 -15.96 -5.41
N GLU A 201 -19.62 -15.55 -4.17
CA GLU A 201 -19.33 -14.20 -3.66
C GLU A 201 -17.82 -13.93 -3.52
N ARG A 202 -17.00 -14.98 -3.42
CA ARG A 202 -15.54 -14.87 -3.31
C ARG A 202 -14.82 -15.14 -4.62
N PHE A 203 -15.54 -15.55 -5.66
CA PHE A 203 -14.96 -15.92 -6.94
C PHE A 203 -14.27 -14.73 -7.61
N GLU A 204 -14.87 -13.54 -7.59
CA GLU A 204 -14.28 -12.34 -8.21
C GLU A 204 -12.94 -11.96 -7.58
N ALA A 205 -12.84 -12.03 -6.25
CA ALA A 205 -11.60 -11.76 -5.54
C ALA A 205 -10.52 -12.83 -5.80
N LEU A 206 -10.92 -14.08 -6.01
CA LEU A 206 -10.00 -15.13 -6.45
C LEU A 206 -9.54 -14.86 -7.89
N PHE A 207 -10.48 -14.52 -8.77
CA PHE A 207 -10.23 -14.31 -10.18
C PHE A 207 -9.21 -13.21 -10.39
N SER A 208 -9.38 -12.03 -9.80
CA SER A 208 -8.40 -10.95 -9.98
C SER A 208 -7.02 -11.31 -9.44
N ARG A 209 -6.93 -12.01 -8.30
CA ARG A 209 -5.64 -12.50 -7.75
C ARG A 209 -4.93 -13.47 -8.66
N VAL A 210 -5.66 -14.45 -9.22
CA VAL A 210 -5.10 -15.48 -10.09
C VAL A 210 -4.65 -14.85 -11.40
N ILE A 211 -5.49 -14.01 -11.98
CA ILE A 211 -5.22 -13.31 -13.23
C ILE A 211 -3.96 -12.45 -13.15
N CYS A 212 -3.65 -11.86 -11.99
CA CYS A 212 -2.40 -11.09 -11.80
C CYS A 212 -1.14 -11.94 -11.63
N LEU A 213 -1.28 -13.25 -11.53
CA LEU A 213 -0.14 -14.17 -11.53
C LEU A 213 0.17 -14.68 -12.94
N LEU A 214 -0.66 -14.39 -13.95
CA LEU A 214 -0.39 -14.81 -15.32
C LEU A 214 0.85 -14.06 -15.85
N PRO A 215 1.75 -14.74 -16.60
CA PRO A 215 2.83 -14.08 -17.30
C PRO A 215 2.28 -13.06 -18.31
N SER A 216 2.66 -11.79 -18.14
CA SER A 216 2.09 -10.67 -18.93
C SER A 216 2.49 -10.73 -20.41
N GLU A 217 3.73 -11.12 -20.71
CA GLU A 217 4.24 -11.25 -22.08
C GLU A 217 3.52 -12.36 -22.85
N GLU A 218 3.38 -13.55 -22.25
CA GLU A 218 2.65 -14.66 -22.89
C GLU A 218 1.17 -14.32 -23.12
N LEU A 219 0.54 -13.61 -22.18
CA LEU A 219 -0.85 -13.18 -22.32
C LEU A 219 -0.99 -12.15 -23.45
N GLN A 220 -0.04 -11.22 -23.57
CA GLN A 220 0.03 -10.27 -24.67
C GLN A 220 0.20 -10.97 -26.02
N HIS A 221 1.15 -11.89 -26.14
CA HIS A 221 1.35 -12.66 -27.35
C HIS A 221 0.11 -13.45 -27.75
N LEU A 222 -0.54 -14.16 -26.81
CA LEU A 222 -1.78 -14.89 -27.08
C LEU A 222 -2.89 -13.99 -27.60
N LEU A 223 -2.97 -12.79 -27.05
CA LEU A 223 -3.95 -11.82 -27.49
C LEU A 223 -3.58 -11.32 -28.87
N ILE A 224 -2.34 -10.93 -29.15
CA ILE A 224 -1.92 -10.26 -30.39
C ILE A 224 -1.75 -11.21 -31.58
N ALA A 225 -1.36 -12.47 -31.35
CA ALA A 225 -0.88 -13.38 -32.40
C ALA A 225 -1.93 -13.91 -33.39
N ASP A 226 -3.23 -13.83 -33.08
CA ASP A 226 -4.29 -14.24 -34.00
C ASP A 226 -4.86 -13.01 -34.76
N ASP A 227 -5.39 -13.27 -35.97
CA ASP A 227 -6.22 -12.32 -36.74
C ASP A 227 -7.31 -11.67 -35.84
N LEU A 228 -7.86 -10.51 -36.25
CA LEU A 228 -8.83 -9.68 -35.49
C LEU A 228 -10.16 -10.37 -35.05
N GLY A 229 -10.26 -11.70 -35.15
CA GLY A 229 -11.38 -12.52 -34.73
C GLY A 229 -11.25 -13.15 -33.32
N PRO A 230 -12.13 -14.11 -32.99
CA PRO A 230 -12.09 -14.87 -31.75
C PRO A 230 -10.77 -15.64 -31.59
N LEU A 231 -10.28 -15.79 -30.35
CA LEU A 231 -9.13 -16.64 -30.04
C LEU A 231 -9.27 -18.02 -30.68
N SER A 232 -8.19 -18.51 -31.27
CA SER A 232 -8.11 -19.88 -31.74
C SER A 232 -8.24 -20.87 -30.58
N HIS A 233 -8.74 -22.08 -30.88
CA HIS A 233 -8.85 -23.15 -29.88
C HIS A 233 -7.49 -23.52 -29.25
N GLN A 234 -6.37 -23.30 -29.96
CA GLN A 234 -5.03 -23.49 -29.43
C GLN A 234 -4.69 -22.43 -28.37
N ASN A 235 -4.98 -21.16 -28.67
CA ASN A 235 -4.72 -20.05 -27.76
C ASN A 235 -5.63 -20.09 -26.53
N GLU A 236 -6.89 -20.53 -26.68
CA GLU A 236 -7.77 -20.83 -25.54
C GLU A 236 -7.18 -21.91 -24.62
N GLN A 237 -6.57 -22.96 -25.17
CA GLN A 237 -5.93 -24.01 -24.37
C GLN A 237 -4.68 -23.48 -23.63
N GLN A 238 -3.88 -22.64 -24.27
CA GLN A 238 -2.72 -22.01 -23.65
C GLN A 238 -3.14 -21.08 -22.51
N LEU A 239 -4.12 -20.21 -22.74
CA LEU A 239 -4.72 -19.36 -21.71
C LEU A 239 -5.26 -20.20 -20.54
N ALA A 240 -5.93 -21.31 -20.85
CA ALA A 240 -6.47 -22.21 -19.83
C ALA A 240 -5.38 -22.88 -18.97
N GLN A 241 -4.20 -23.14 -19.55
CA GLN A 241 -3.05 -23.66 -18.82
C GLN A 241 -2.42 -22.58 -17.93
N MET A 242 -2.24 -21.35 -18.43
CA MET A 242 -1.73 -20.23 -17.66
C MET A 242 -2.60 -19.92 -16.42
N VAL A 243 -3.93 -19.94 -16.59
CA VAL A 243 -4.87 -19.75 -15.47
C VAL A 243 -4.72 -20.84 -14.40
N ARG A 244 -4.49 -22.10 -14.80
CA ARG A 244 -4.27 -23.20 -13.86
C ARG A 244 -2.98 -22.98 -13.06
N GLU A 245 -1.89 -22.63 -13.74
CA GLU A 245 -0.60 -22.40 -13.08
C GLU A 245 -0.63 -21.17 -12.16
N GLY A 246 -1.35 -20.11 -12.56
CA GLY A 246 -1.63 -18.96 -11.71
C GLY A 246 -2.39 -19.35 -10.45
N TYR A 247 -3.41 -20.21 -10.58
CA TYR A 247 -4.18 -20.73 -9.45
C TYR A 247 -3.33 -21.58 -8.50
N GLU A 248 -2.49 -22.47 -9.01
CA GLU A 248 -1.59 -23.30 -8.20
C GLU A 248 -0.59 -22.45 -7.40
N ARG A 249 -0.02 -21.40 -8.03
CA ARG A 249 0.85 -20.43 -7.35
C ARG A 249 0.12 -19.69 -6.24
N TRP A 250 -1.10 -19.21 -6.51
CA TRP A 250 -1.95 -18.58 -5.49
C TRP A 250 -2.25 -19.52 -4.33
N GLN A 251 -2.65 -20.77 -4.61
CA GLN A 251 -3.02 -21.76 -3.59
C GLN A 251 -1.84 -22.13 -2.69
N ALA A 252 -0.65 -22.29 -3.27
CA ALA A 252 0.58 -22.56 -2.51
C ALA A 252 0.94 -21.40 -1.58
N PHE A 253 0.78 -20.15 -2.07
CA PHE A 253 0.98 -18.96 -1.24
C PHE A 253 -0.04 -18.87 -0.10
N ASP A 254 -1.34 -18.98 -0.41
CA ASP A 254 -2.41 -18.88 0.58
C ASP A 254 -2.26 -19.93 1.68
N SER A 255 -1.96 -21.18 1.29
CA SER A 255 -1.73 -22.29 2.23
C SER A 255 -0.54 -22.04 3.17
N LYS A 256 0.54 -21.44 2.66
CA LYS A 256 1.75 -21.14 3.45
C LYS A 256 1.51 -20.08 4.54
N TYR A 257 0.70 -19.06 4.24
CA TYR A 257 0.52 -17.91 5.12
C TYR A 257 -0.78 -17.94 5.94
N ALA A 258 -1.76 -18.77 5.57
CA ALA A 258 -3.02 -18.92 6.31
C ALA A 258 -2.79 -19.34 7.77
N GLU A 259 -1.81 -20.20 8.04
CA GLU A 259 -1.50 -20.66 9.39
C GLU A 259 -0.91 -19.55 10.27
N GLN A 260 0.00 -18.75 9.72
CA GLN A 260 0.53 -17.58 10.40
C GLN A 260 -0.55 -16.55 10.67
N GLN A 261 -1.45 -16.31 9.71
CA GLN A 261 -2.57 -15.38 9.87
C GLN A 261 -3.55 -15.84 10.95
N ARG A 262 -3.83 -17.15 11.05
CA ARG A 262 -4.63 -17.73 12.14
C ARG A 262 -3.96 -17.54 13.50
N GLN A 263 -2.66 -17.77 13.59
CA GLN A 263 -1.90 -17.57 14.83
C GLN A 263 -1.88 -16.10 15.27
N ILE A 264 -1.68 -15.15 14.35
CA ILE A 264 -1.74 -13.70 14.63
C ILE A 264 -3.15 -13.29 15.09
N ARG A 265 -4.21 -13.77 14.41
CA ARG A 265 -5.60 -13.48 14.82
C ARG A 265 -5.95 -14.08 16.18
N ALA A 266 -5.43 -15.27 16.49
CA ALA A 266 -5.66 -15.94 17.76
C ALA A 266 -4.95 -15.27 18.95
N GLN A 267 -3.88 -14.51 18.71
CA GLN A 267 -3.14 -13.80 19.77
C GLN A 267 -3.93 -12.66 20.43
N ASN A 268 -5.09 -12.27 19.88
CA ASN A 268 -6.03 -11.23 20.36
C ASN A 268 -5.44 -10.30 21.44
N PRO A 269 -4.50 -9.41 21.08
CA PRO A 269 -3.74 -8.61 22.05
C PRO A 269 -4.57 -7.52 22.76
N GLY A 270 -5.88 -7.45 22.51
CA GLY A 270 -6.71 -6.28 22.82
C GLY A 270 -6.36 -5.15 21.86
N ILE A 271 -7.22 -4.89 20.88
CA ILE A 271 -6.98 -3.79 19.94
C ILE A 271 -7.50 -2.52 20.60
N ALA A 272 -6.61 -1.59 20.93
CA ALA A 272 -7.00 -0.23 21.30
C ALA A 272 -7.80 0.38 20.14
N ALA A 273 -9.02 0.82 20.42
CA ALA A 273 -9.86 1.53 19.48
C ALA A 273 -9.40 3.00 19.34
N TRP A 274 -9.86 3.66 18.28
CA TRP A 274 -9.61 5.09 18.09
C TRP A 274 -10.19 5.94 19.22
N ASP A 275 -11.31 5.49 19.80
CA ASP A 275 -11.86 6.10 21.00
C ASP A 275 -10.93 5.94 22.21
N ASP A 276 -10.26 4.80 22.38
CA ASP A 276 -9.30 4.62 23.47
C ASP A 276 -8.14 5.61 23.35
N LEU A 277 -7.62 5.81 22.13
CA LEU A 277 -6.60 6.80 21.85
C LEU A 277 -7.09 8.23 22.13
N ARG A 278 -8.34 8.54 21.78
CA ARG A 278 -8.98 9.83 22.07
C ARG A 278 -9.06 10.09 23.58
N HIS A 279 -9.61 9.14 24.34
CA HIS A 279 -9.72 9.25 25.80
C HIS A 279 -8.35 9.33 26.46
N PHE A 280 -7.38 8.56 25.98
CA PHE A 280 -6.00 8.61 26.46
C PHE A 280 -5.41 10.02 26.29
N MET A 281 -5.52 10.61 25.10
CA MET A 281 -4.99 11.96 24.87
C MET A 281 -5.65 13.00 25.75
N LEU A 282 -6.99 12.99 25.86
CA LEU A 282 -7.72 13.93 26.71
C LEU A 282 -7.33 13.83 28.19
N GLY A 283 -6.99 12.64 28.68
CA GLY A 283 -6.57 12.42 30.05
C GLY A 283 -5.09 12.73 30.33
N TYR A 284 -4.20 12.48 29.37
CA TYR A 284 -2.75 12.47 29.59
C TYR A 284 -1.98 13.56 28.83
N SER A 285 -2.67 14.38 28.04
CA SER A 285 -2.10 15.52 27.32
C SER A 285 -2.99 16.77 27.44
N LYS A 286 -2.46 17.94 27.06
CA LYS A 286 -3.25 19.19 27.00
C LYS A 286 -4.02 19.30 25.67
N THR A 287 -4.84 18.31 25.35
CA THR A 287 -5.67 18.29 24.15
C THR A 287 -7.08 18.75 24.43
N ILE A 288 -7.73 19.34 23.43
CA ILE A 288 -9.15 19.68 23.46
C ILE A 288 -9.86 19.07 22.26
N VAL A 289 -11.16 18.80 22.39
CA VAL A 289 -12.00 18.36 21.28
C VAL A 289 -12.36 19.57 20.44
N GLU A 290 -12.15 19.46 19.12
CA GLU A 290 -12.57 20.46 18.15
C GLU A 290 -13.81 19.95 17.41
N GLU A 291 -14.88 20.75 17.40
CA GLU A 291 -16.17 20.37 16.81
C GLU A 291 -16.31 20.87 15.36
N GLY A 292 -17.34 20.38 14.66
CA GLY A 292 -17.66 20.82 13.30
C GLY A 292 -16.87 20.12 12.20
N PHE A 293 -16.06 19.12 12.54
CA PHE A 293 -15.37 18.29 11.56
C PHE A 293 -16.24 17.13 11.08
N PHE A 294 -16.18 16.86 9.78
CA PHE A 294 -16.85 15.73 9.16
C PHE A 294 -15.87 14.94 8.28
N ALA A 295 -16.16 13.67 8.12
CA ALA A 295 -15.48 12.80 7.18
C ALA A 295 -16.48 12.30 6.14
N GLU A 296 -16.06 12.27 4.90
CA GLU A 296 -16.85 11.66 3.83
C GLU A 296 -16.77 10.13 3.91
N ARG A 297 -17.94 9.53 3.97
CA ARG A 297 -18.19 8.10 3.87
C ARG A 297 -19.15 7.83 2.73
N PHE A 298 -19.24 6.58 2.33
CA PHE A 298 -20.13 6.17 1.25
C PHE A 298 -20.97 4.98 1.72
N GLU A 299 -22.28 5.06 1.56
CA GLU A 299 -23.23 3.99 1.89
C GLU A 299 -23.80 3.38 0.61
N LEU A 300 -23.94 2.05 0.57
CA LEU A 300 -24.51 1.32 -0.56
C LEU A 300 -26.04 1.23 -0.38
N ASP A 301 -26.81 1.65 -1.39
CA ASP A 301 -28.26 1.58 -1.45
C ASP A 301 -28.68 0.95 -2.79
N GLY A 302 -28.77 -0.39 -2.82
CA GLY A 302 -28.90 -1.16 -4.06
C GLY A 302 -27.65 -1.07 -4.92
N ASP A 303 -27.80 -0.69 -6.20
CA ASP A 303 -26.70 -0.44 -7.14
C ASP A 303 -26.19 1.01 -7.09
N CYS A 304 -26.85 1.87 -6.30
CA CYS A 304 -26.49 3.26 -6.12
C CYS A 304 -25.61 3.41 -4.88
N THR A 305 -24.64 4.31 -4.94
CA THR A 305 -23.83 4.63 -3.77
C THR A 305 -23.96 6.12 -3.46
N LYS A 306 -24.17 6.45 -2.18
CA LYS A 306 -24.41 7.82 -1.72
C LYS A 306 -23.25 8.28 -0.85
N ALA A 307 -22.74 9.48 -1.14
CA ALA A 307 -21.83 10.19 -0.25
C ALA A 307 -22.60 10.63 1.00
N VAL A 308 -22.09 10.26 2.17
CA VAL A 308 -22.65 10.58 3.48
C VAL A 308 -21.56 11.24 4.32
N GLN A 309 -21.85 12.44 4.79
CA GLN A 309 -20.98 13.12 5.75
C GLN A 309 -21.26 12.57 7.15
N THR A 310 -20.22 12.07 7.80
CA THR A 310 -20.30 11.61 9.19
C THR A 310 -19.48 12.55 10.07
N ALA A 311 -20.01 12.97 11.22
CA ALA A 311 -19.24 13.72 12.20
C ALA A 311 -17.95 12.96 12.56
N SER A 312 -16.81 13.65 12.55
CA SER A 312 -15.50 13.07 12.83
C SER A 312 -14.92 13.66 14.12
N PRO A 313 -14.51 12.82 15.09
CA PRO A 313 -13.93 13.31 16.34
C PRO A 313 -12.51 13.82 16.10
N VAL A 314 -12.35 15.15 16.11
CA VAL A 314 -11.05 15.81 15.95
C VAL A 314 -10.54 16.35 17.28
N LEU A 315 -9.25 16.17 17.52
CA LEU A 315 -8.52 16.74 18.64
C LEU A 315 -7.63 17.86 18.15
N LYS A 316 -7.62 18.96 18.89
CA LYS A 316 -6.62 20.00 18.79
C LYS A 316 -5.51 19.71 19.81
N LEU A 317 -4.30 19.49 19.29
CA LEU A 317 -3.12 19.17 20.08
C LEU A 317 -2.50 20.43 20.69
N SER A 318 -1.55 20.24 21.61
CA SER A 318 -0.89 21.34 22.32
C SER A 318 -0.02 22.25 21.44
N ASP A 319 0.30 21.82 20.22
CA ASP A 319 1.01 22.57 19.19
C ASP A 319 0.04 23.17 18.13
N ASP A 320 -1.24 23.27 18.47
CA ASP A 320 -2.34 23.73 17.60
C ASP A 320 -2.64 22.84 16.38
N SER A 321 -1.97 21.69 16.21
CA SER A 321 -2.29 20.75 15.13
C SER A 321 -3.63 20.04 15.35
N LEU A 322 -4.33 19.74 14.25
CA LEU A 322 -5.64 19.09 14.24
C LEU A 322 -5.50 17.65 13.76
N VAL A 323 -6.02 16.71 14.55
CA VAL A 323 -5.90 15.27 14.27
C VAL A 323 -7.22 14.54 14.51
N ALA A 324 -7.60 13.66 13.59
CA ALA A 324 -8.86 12.92 13.64
C ALA A 324 -8.67 11.54 14.31
N CYS A 325 -9.40 11.30 15.39
CA CYS A 325 -9.35 10.04 16.14
C CYS A 325 -10.39 9.04 15.61
N GLN A 326 -10.23 8.64 14.35
CA GLN A 326 -11.15 7.77 13.63
C GLN A 326 -10.41 7.01 12.53
N ASP A 327 -10.92 5.84 12.15
CA ASP A 327 -10.51 5.21 10.88
C ASP A 327 -11.11 5.97 9.69
N LEU A 328 -10.24 6.72 9.00
CA LEU A 328 -10.59 7.50 7.82
C LEU A 328 -10.19 6.82 6.52
N GLY A 329 -9.56 5.64 6.55
CA GLY A 329 -9.14 4.93 5.35
C GLY A 329 -8.15 5.70 4.48
N GLY A 330 -7.34 6.59 5.09
CA GLY A 330 -6.35 7.42 4.39
C GLY A 330 -6.85 8.78 3.89
N LEU A 331 -8.10 9.14 4.18
CA LEU A 331 -8.64 10.48 3.93
C LEU A 331 -8.52 11.38 5.16
N PRO A 332 -8.52 12.71 5.01
CA PRO A 332 -8.64 13.61 6.14
C PRO A 332 -10.11 13.84 6.53
N ALA A 333 -10.32 14.37 7.73
CA ALA A 333 -11.55 15.04 8.11
C ALA A 333 -11.48 16.52 7.73
N TYR A 334 -12.62 17.08 7.31
CA TYR A 334 -12.76 18.46 6.88
C TYR A 334 -13.52 19.25 7.93
N GLY A 335 -13.01 20.43 8.27
CA GLY A 335 -13.59 21.33 9.26
C GLY A 335 -14.11 22.63 8.67
N PRO A 336 -14.68 23.50 9.51
CA PRO A 336 -15.13 24.82 9.11
C PRO A 336 -13.98 25.63 8.48
N ASN A 337 -14.28 26.45 7.48
CA ASN A 337 -13.30 27.32 6.80
C ASN A 337 -12.14 26.57 6.10
N GLY A 338 -12.36 25.32 5.66
CA GLY A 338 -11.38 24.57 4.86
C GLY A 338 -10.23 23.96 5.67
N GLN A 339 -10.37 23.87 6.99
CA GLN A 339 -9.40 23.17 7.84
C GLN A 339 -9.39 21.67 7.56
N ILE A 340 -8.22 21.05 7.69
CA ILE A 340 -8.00 19.63 7.37
C ILE A 340 -7.35 18.96 8.59
N ALA A 341 -7.93 17.84 9.04
CA ALA A 341 -7.40 17.03 10.14
C ALA A 341 -7.10 15.61 9.65
N TRP A 342 -5.83 15.21 9.68
CA TRP A 342 -5.44 13.86 9.28
C TRP A 342 -5.68 12.85 10.39
N GLN A 343 -5.83 11.58 10.00
CA GLN A 343 -5.98 10.49 10.95
C GLN A 343 -4.83 10.48 11.97
N PHE A 344 -5.20 10.46 13.25
CA PHE A 344 -4.26 10.44 14.35
C PHE A 344 -3.60 9.07 14.47
N GLY A 345 -2.34 9.03 14.88
CA GLY A 345 -1.58 7.79 15.03
C GLY A 345 -0.81 7.76 16.34
N ILE A 346 -0.61 6.57 16.90
CA ILE A 346 0.18 6.39 18.14
C ILE A 346 1.62 6.84 17.95
N ASN A 347 2.14 6.76 16.71
CA ASN A 347 3.48 7.24 16.35
C ASN A 347 3.62 8.78 16.34
N HIS A 348 2.53 9.53 16.54
CA HIS A 348 2.61 10.99 16.60
C HIS A 348 3.50 11.41 17.80
N PRO A 349 4.44 12.36 17.64
CA PRO A 349 5.37 12.72 18.71
C PRO A 349 4.69 13.08 20.05
N LEU A 350 3.55 13.77 20.00
CA LEU A 350 2.78 14.12 21.19
C LEU A 350 2.05 12.90 21.80
N ALA A 351 1.58 11.95 20.99
CA ALA A 351 1.01 10.69 21.49
C ALA A 351 2.09 9.86 22.19
N MET A 352 3.25 9.71 21.54
CA MET A 352 4.41 9.02 22.11
C MET A 352 4.90 9.68 23.40
N SER A 353 4.98 11.01 23.44
CA SER A 353 5.39 11.74 24.65
C SER A 353 4.40 11.54 25.80
N ALA A 354 3.10 11.60 25.52
CA ALA A 354 2.06 11.33 26.50
C ALA A 354 2.12 9.88 27.01
N LEU A 355 2.32 8.91 26.10
CA LEU A 355 2.46 7.49 26.42
C LEU A 355 3.71 7.23 27.27
N VAL A 356 4.85 7.81 26.91
CA VAL A 356 6.07 7.68 27.69
C VAL A 356 5.89 8.23 29.10
N LYS A 357 5.27 9.41 29.21
CA LYS A 357 5.00 10.05 30.51
C LYS A 357 3.99 9.28 31.37
N ALA A 358 3.02 8.63 30.74
CA ALA A 358 1.98 7.87 31.44
C ALA A 358 2.43 6.45 31.83
N ALA A 359 3.21 5.79 30.97
CA ALA A 359 3.62 4.40 31.13
C ALA A 359 4.94 4.25 31.88
N PHE A 360 5.85 5.23 31.79
CA PHE A 360 7.16 5.18 32.43
C PHE A 360 7.31 6.30 33.45
N GLU A 361 7.67 5.94 34.68
CA GLU A 361 8.00 6.91 35.72
C GLU A 361 9.23 7.75 35.28
N LYS A 362 9.24 9.03 35.63
CA LYS A 362 10.34 9.96 35.27
C LYS A 362 11.67 9.61 35.96
N GLU A 363 11.64 8.79 37.00
CA GLU A 363 12.84 8.41 37.73
C GLU A 363 13.57 7.28 37.01
N LYS A 364 14.87 7.47 36.77
CA LYS A 364 15.73 6.38 36.32
C LYS A 364 15.72 5.30 37.41
N VAL A 365 15.05 4.18 37.15
CA VAL A 365 14.92 3.07 38.10
C VAL A 365 16.22 2.27 38.33
N GLY A 366 17.32 2.66 37.67
CA GLY A 366 18.60 1.95 37.74
C GLY A 366 18.57 0.59 37.02
N PRO A 367 19.70 -0.13 36.98
CA PRO A 367 19.76 -1.46 36.37
C PRO A 367 18.98 -2.49 37.19
N ALA A 368 18.38 -3.47 36.51
CA ALA A 368 17.79 -4.62 37.19
C ALA A 368 18.89 -5.52 37.77
N PHE A 369 18.80 -5.92 39.04
CA PHE A 369 19.72 -6.88 39.63
C PHE A 369 19.15 -8.29 39.50
N ILE A 370 19.85 -9.16 38.77
CA ILE A 370 19.35 -10.46 38.38
C ILE A 370 20.24 -11.55 38.96
N ARG A 371 19.63 -12.47 39.70
CA ARG A 371 20.25 -13.72 40.13
C ARG A 371 19.97 -14.80 39.10
N TRP A 372 21.02 -15.34 38.49
CA TRP A 372 20.92 -16.45 37.55
C TRP A 372 20.61 -17.77 38.25
N SER A 373 19.92 -18.67 37.56
CA SER A 373 19.60 -20.00 38.09
C SER A 373 20.78 -20.97 37.97
N ARG A 374 21.03 -21.78 39.00
CA ARG A 374 22.18 -22.73 39.08
C ARG A 374 22.14 -23.86 38.07
N ASP A 375 20.94 -24.26 37.68
CA ASP A 375 20.66 -25.38 36.79
C ASP A 375 20.72 -24.99 35.30
N ARG A 376 21.07 -23.74 34.99
CA ARG A 376 21.13 -23.22 33.63
C ARG A 376 22.54 -22.86 33.23
N GLU A 377 22.80 -23.06 31.95
CA GLU A 377 24.00 -22.57 31.30
C GLU A 377 24.11 -21.05 31.47
N PHE A 378 25.34 -20.57 31.66
CA PHE A 378 25.64 -19.15 31.79
C PHE A 378 26.60 -18.75 30.69
N PHE A 379 26.24 -17.71 29.96
CA PHE A 379 26.91 -17.27 28.73
C PHE A 379 28.24 -16.54 28.99
N ASP A 380 28.51 -16.13 30.24
CA ASP A 380 29.75 -15.45 30.60
C ASP A 380 30.60 -16.28 31.58
N LYS A 381 31.90 -15.99 31.68
CA LYS A 381 32.81 -16.65 32.62
C LYS A 381 32.88 -15.91 33.96
N ASN A 382 32.52 -14.63 33.97
CA ASN A 382 32.56 -13.78 35.15
C ASN A 382 31.41 -14.11 36.12
N VAL A 383 31.64 -13.88 37.41
CA VAL A 383 30.61 -14.03 38.45
C VAL A 383 29.54 -12.93 38.32
N HIS A 384 29.96 -11.72 37.92
CA HIS A 384 29.11 -10.58 37.65
C HIS A 384 29.31 -10.12 36.20
N VAL A 385 28.22 -9.92 35.47
CA VAL A 385 28.25 -9.31 34.13
C VAL A 385 27.09 -8.33 34.00
N THR A 386 27.39 -7.13 33.51
CA THR A 386 26.33 -6.20 33.13
C THR A 386 25.91 -6.50 31.70
N VAL A 387 24.62 -6.64 31.46
CA VAL A 387 24.08 -6.85 30.12
C VAL A 387 23.23 -5.64 29.74
N LEU A 388 23.55 -5.05 28.59
CA LEU A 388 22.74 -4.03 27.93
C LEU A 388 22.11 -4.64 26.69
N ALA A 389 20.80 -4.43 26.50
CA ALA A 389 20.10 -4.86 25.29
C ALA A 389 19.46 -3.67 24.57
N PHE A 390 19.67 -3.64 23.26
CA PHE A 390 19.20 -2.59 22.37
C PHE A 390 18.36 -3.18 21.25
N LEU A 391 17.21 -2.58 21.01
CA LEU A 391 16.45 -2.77 19.79
C LEU A 391 16.97 -1.78 18.74
N ARG A 392 17.46 -2.29 17.61
CA ARG A 392 17.87 -1.51 16.44
C ARG A 392 16.85 -1.72 15.32
N LEU A 393 16.09 -0.68 15.02
CA LEU A 393 15.23 -0.58 13.85
C LEU A 393 16.01 0.03 12.69
N THR A 394 16.03 -0.66 11.56
CA THR A 394 16.57 -0.17 10.30
C THR A 394 15.43 0.38 9.47
N LEU A 395 15.52 1.66 9.14
CA LEU A 395 14.60 2.38 8.29
C LEU A 395 15.25 2.57 6.92
N ARG A 396 14.50 2.36 5.84
CA ARG A 396 14.96 2.65 4.48
C ARG A 396 14.07 3.74 3.88
N ALA A 397 14.70 4.74 3.26
CA ALA A 397 13.95 5.74 2.50
C ALA A 397 13.46 5.13 1.19
N ASP A 398 12.14 5.15 0.99
CA ASP A 398 11.52 4.84 -0.30
C ASP A 398 11.57 6.10 -1.17
N GLU A 399 11.80 5.95 -2.49
CA GLU A 399 12.07 7.08 -3.40
C GLU A 399 10.95 8.13 -3.38
N ASN A 400 9.72 7.74 -3.02
CA ASN A 400 8.55 8.60 -3.01
C ASN A 400 7.66 8.51 -1.75
N ARG A 401 8.04 7.77 -0.69
CA ARG A 401 7.12 7.43 0.44
C ARG A 401 7.70 7.49 1.85
N GLY A 402 8.64 8.40 2.10
CA GLY A 402 9.18 8.61 3.45
C GLY A 402 9.99 7.41 3.96
N TRP A 403 10.19 7.34 5.28
CA TRP A 403 10.96 6.27 5.91
C TRP A 403 10.06 5.08 6.23
N GLN A 404 10.39 3.89 5.72
CA GLN A 404 9.71 2.64 6.07
C GLN A 404 10.62 1.74 6.90
N GLU A 405 10.01 0.98 7.82
CA GLU A 405 10.72 -0.07 8.55
C GLU A 405 11.14 -1.18 7.60
N TYR A 406 12.43 -1.47 7.57
CA TYR A 406 13.03 -2.49 6.70
C TYR A 406 13.42 -3.75 7.47
N ALA A 407 14.01 -3.57 8.65
CA ALA A 407 14.46 -4.69 9.48
C ALA A 407 14.56 -4.27 10.94
N THR A 408 14.34 -5.23 11.84
CA THR A 408 14.49 -5.03 13.28
C THR A 408 15.46 -6.07 13.83
N ALA A 409 16.42 -5.62 14.62
CA ALA A 409 17.47 -6.45 15.19
C ALA A 409 17.64 -6.18 16.68
N LEU A 410 17.84 -7.25 17.46
CA LEU A 410 18.15 -7.17 18.87
C LEU A 410 19.66 -7.34 19.06
N ARG A 411 20.30 -6.40 19.76
CA ARG A 411 21.74 -6.37 20.00
C ARG A 411 22.02 -6.35 21.49
N LEU A 412 22.77 -7.34 21.97
CA LEU A 412 23.15 -7.45 23.37
C LEU A 412 24.65 -7.22 23.53
N PHE A 413 25.00 -6.55 24.62
CA PHE A 413 26.37 -6.29 25.01
C PHE A 413 26.58 -6.73 26.45
N ALA A 414 27.64 -7.50 26.67
CA ALA A 414 28.18 -7.78 27.99
C ALA A 414 29.23 -6.71 28.32
N VAL A 415 29.14 -6.13 29.50
CA VAL A 415 30.07 -5.14 30.04
C VAL A 415 30.75 -5.76 31.26
N ASN A 416 32.08 -5.78 31.23
CA ASN A 416 32.89 -6.27 32.33
C ASN A 416 33.09 -5.20 33.42
N SER A 417 33.75 -5.56 34.52
CA SER A 417 34.01 -4.66 35.64
C SER A 417 34.97 -3.50 35.32
N SER A 418 35.72 -3.57 34.21
CA SER A 418 36.57 -2.47 33.72
C SER A 418 35.85 -1.54 32.75
N GLY A 419 34.55 -1.74 32.50
CA GLY A 419 33.74 -0.90 31.62
C GLY A 419 33.89 -1.19 30.12
N GLU A 420 34.60 -2.27 29.74
CA GLU A 420 34.72 -2.67 28.35
C GLU A 420 33.48 -3.45 27.91
N SER A 421 32.88 -3.03 26.79
CA SER A 421 31.71 -3.67 26.21
C SER A 421 32.08 -4.66 25.11
N ARG A 422 31.47 -5.85 25.13
CA ARG A 422 31.58 -6.88 24.09
C ARG A 422 30.19 -7.26 23.60
N GLY A 423 29.98 -7.25 22.29
CA GLY A 423 28.76 -7.78 21.69
C GLY A 423 28.60 -9.28 21.94
N LEU A 424 27.40 -9.72 22.33
CA LEU A 424 27.07 -11.13 22.46
C LEU A 424 26.76 -11.73 21.09
N SER A 425 27.20 -12.97 20.87
CA SER A 425 26.83 -13.79 19.73
C SER A 425 25.36 -14.22 19.80
N SER A 426 24.84 -14.75 18.69
CA SER A 426 23.46 -15.28 18.64
C SER A 426 23.23 -16.43 19.63
N GLU A 427 24.24 -17.27 19.84
CA GLU A 427 24.17 -18.38 20.79
C GLU A 427 24.15 -17.88 22.25
N GLU A 428 25.05 -16.96 22.60
CA GLU A 428 25.07 -16.33 23.93
C GLU A 428 23.79 -15.56 24.22
N SER A 429 23.24 -14.86 23.21
CA SER A 429 21.97 -14.14 23.33
C SER A 429 20.80 -15.10 23.59
N ARG A 430 20.78 -16.26 22.91
CA ARG A 430 19.78 -17.32 23.14
C ARG A 430 19.87 -17.86 24.56
N VAL A 431 21.08 -18.17 25.04
CA VAL A 431 21.32 -18.63 26.41
C VAL A 431 20.83 -17.56 27.41
N PHE A 432 21.15 -16.29 27.16
CA PHE A 432 20.71 -15.18 28.00
C PHE A 432 19.17 -15.10 28.11
N PHE A 433 18.45 -15.03 27.00
CA PHE A 433 16.98 -14.92 27.08
C PHE A 433 16.32 -16.14 27.71
N SER A 434 16.78 -17.34 27.37
CA SER A 434 16.23 -18.58 27.94
C SER A 434 16.43 -18.68 29.46
N GLY A 435 17.59 -18.22 29.96
CA GLY A 435 17.88 -18.19 31.39
C GLY A 435 17.18 -17.05 32.12
N LEU A 436 16.93 -15.91 31.47
CA LEU A 436 16.22 -14.77 32.07
C LEU A 436 14.81 -15.15 32.56
N TYR A 437 14.09 -16.00 31.83
CA TYR A 437 12.76 -16.52 32.25
C TYR A 437 12.77 -17.26 33.58
N HIS A 438 13.92 -17.79 33.99
CA HIS A 438 14.09 -18.55 35.22
C HIS A 438 14.92 -17.79 36.26
N ALA A 439 15.36 -16.58 35.92
CA ALA A 439 16.15 -15.75 36.80
C ALA A 439 15.25 -15.02 37.81
N THR A 440 15.84 -14.60 38.93
CA THR A 440 15.10 -13.88 39.98
C THR A 440 15.64 -12.46 40.14
N VAL A 441 14.74 -11.49 40.22
CA VAL A 441 15.10 -10.08 40.46
C VAL A 441 15.39 -9.87 41.95
N ARG A 442 16.46 -9.14 42.27
CA ARG A 442 16.85 -8.78 43.63
C ARG A 442 16.67 -7.29 43.90
N SER A 443 16.43 -6.97 45.17
CA SER A 443 16.35 -5.60 45.68
C SER A 443 17.69 -5.04 46.20
N LYS A 444 18.70 -5.89 46.41
CA LYS A 444 20.03 -5.48 46.90
C LYS A 444 21.08 -5.47 45.79
N VAL A 445 21.80 -4.35 45.69
CA VAL A 445 22.92 -4.12 44.79
C VAL A 445 24.10 -5.03 45.18
N PRO A 446 24.68 -5.82 44.26
CA PRO A 446 25.96 -6.50 44.46
C PRO A 446 27.09 -5.49 44.72
N GLY A 447 28.05 -5.82 45.59
CA GLY A 447 29.08 -4.87 46.04
C GLY A 447 30.02 -4.33 44.95
N GLU A 448 30.13 -5.00 43.79
CA GLU A 448 31.01 -4.64 42.65
C GLU A 448 30.23 -4.15 41.41
N ALA A 449 29.03 -3.60 41.58
CA ALA A 449 28.23 -3.08 40.47
C ALA A 449 28.78 -1.75 39.91
N PRO A 450 28.79 -1.54 38.56
CA PRO A 450 29.09 -0.24 37.97
C PRO A 450 28.13 0.85 38.45
N SER A 451 28.62 2.09 38.53
CA SER A 451 27.76 3.22 38.91
C SER A 451 26.67 3.49 37.86
N CYS A 452 25.53 4.03 38.27
CA CYS A 452 24.47 4.39 37.32
C CYS A 452 24.92 5.43 36.29
N GLU A 453 25.84 6.34 36.65
CA GLU A 453 26.41 7.33 35.74
C GLU A 453 27.26 6.67 34.65
N GLU A 454 28.09 5.70 35.03
CA GLU A 454 28.93 4.93 34.12
C GLU A 454 28.09 4.07 33.17
N LEU A 455 27.04 3.42 33.68
CA LEU A 455 26.10 2.67 32.86
C LEU A 455 25.36 3.58 31.86
N CYS A 456 24.93 4.77 32.28
CA CYS A 456 24.31 5.74 31.37
C CYS A 456 25.30 6.16 30.27
N ARG A 457 26.57 6.40 30.61
CA ARG A 457 27.60 6.76 29.63
C ARG A 457 27.81 5.63 28.62
N LEU A 458 27.99 4.40 29.08
CA LEU A 458 28.21 3.23 28.22
C LEU A 458 26.98 2.94 27.35
N GLU A 459 25.78 3.07 27.91
CA GLU A 459 24.53 2.93 27.16
C GLU A 459 24.44 3.95 26.01
N GLN A 460 24.78 5.22 26.28
CA GLN A 460 24.81 6.27 25.26
C GLN A 460 25.87 6.00 24.19
N GLU A 461 27.10 5.65 24.59
CA GLU A 461 28.19 5.34 23.65
C GLU A 461 27.82 4.19 22.70
N ILE A 462 27.28 3.09 23.22
CA ILE A 462 26.85 1.94 22.42
C ILE A 462 25.67 2.31 21.53
N ALA A 463 24.68 3.04 22.05
CA ALA A 463 23.53 3.48 21.27
C ALA A 463 23.94 4.38 20.09
N GLU A 464 24.88 5.29 20.30
CA GLU A 464 25.42 6.14 19.23
C GLU A 464 26.19 5.32 18.18
N GLN A 465 27.00 4.35 18.61
CA GLN A 465 27.68 3.45 17.67
C GLN A 465 26.68 2.65 16.82
N LEU A 466 25.61 2.14 17.42
CA LEU A 466 24.56 1.39 16.72
C LEU A 466 23.71 2.27 15.77
N ARG A 467 23.61 3.57 16.04
CA ARG A 467 22.90 4.54 15.18
C ARG A 467 23.71 4.95 13.95
N ARG A 468 25.05 4.93 14.04
CA ARG A 468 25.93 5.35 12.93
C ARG A 468 25.73 4.43 11.73
N PRO A 469 25.24 4.95 10.59
CA PRO A 469 25.10 4.16 9.37
C PRO A 469 26.49 3.85 8.78
N SER A 470 26.64 2.66 8.21
CA SER A 470 27.83 2.32 7.42
C SER A 470 27.83 3.01 6.06
N THR A 471 28.94 2.97 5.34
CA THR A 471 29.02 3.52 3.97
C THR A 471 28.02 2.84 3.02
N GLU A 472 27.83 1.53 3.19
CA GLU A 472 26.83 0.75 2.45
C GLU A 472 25.40 1.16 2.83
N ASP A 473 25.12 1.33 4.14
CA ASP A 473 23.82 1.83 4.60
C ASP A 473 23.49 3.20 4.00
N ILE A 474 24.48 4.10 3.88
CA ILE A 474 24.27 5.43 3.28
C ILE A 474 23.92 5.30 1.78
N GLN A 475 24.62 4.43 1.05
CA GLN A 475 24.35 4.19 -0.38
C GLN A 475 22.94 3.63 -0.59
N GLU A 476 22.51 2.73 0.29
CA GLU A 476 21.17 2.12 0.27
C GLU A 476 20.09 2.98 0.95
N ARG A 477 20.42 4.23 1.32
CA ARG A 477 19.52 5.17 2.01
C ARG A 477 18.88 4.60 3.28
N LYS A 478 19.66 3.83 4.04
CA LYS A 478 19.28 3.26 5.34
C LYS A 478 19.67 4.19 6.50
N ARG A 479 18.86 4.19 7.55
CA ARG A 479 19.12 4.82 8.85
C ARG A 479 18.71 3.88 9.97
N HIS A 480 19.24 4.12 11.17
CA HIS A 480 18.93 3.28 12.32
C HIS A 480 18.34 4.09 13.48
N ALA A 481 17.18 3.65 13.95
CA ALA A 481 16.64 4.04 15.24
C ALA A 481 17.08 2.99 16.27
N VAL A 482 17.58 3.44 17.43
CA VAL A 482 18.08 2.55 18.48
C VAL A 482 17.45 2.94 19.80
N ALA A 483 16.80 1.96 20.43
CA ALA A 483 16.19 2.06 21.75
C ALA A 483 16.85 1.06 22.69
N SER A 484 17.27 1.52 23.87
CA SER A 484 17.63 0.63 24.97
C SER A 484 16.36 0.04 25.56
N ILE A 485 16.34 -1.27 25.74
CA ILE A 485 15.16 -1.97 26.27
C ILE A 485 15.45 -2.71 27.57
N PHE A 486 16.73 -2.87 27.92
CA PHE A 486 17.13 -3.60 29.11
C PHE A 486 18.54 -3.23 29.53
N VAL A 487 18.72 -2.97 30.83
CA VAL A 487 20.02 -2.93 31.49
C VAL A 487 19.90 -3.77 32.76
N GLY A 488 20.74 -4.79 32.90
CA GLY A 488 20.71 -5.64 34.08
C GLY A 488 22.08 -6.16 34.49
N ILE A 489 22.32 -6.21 35.80
CA ILE A 489 23.52 -6.77 36.40
C ILE A 489 23.19 -8.19 36.80
N VAL A 490 23.82 -9.15 36.13
CA VAL A 490 23.55 -10.57 36.27
C VAL A 490 24.63 -11.22 37.13
N GLU A 491 24.20 -11.87 38.20
CA GLU A 491 25.06 -12.63 39.12
C GLU A 491 24.87 -14.14 38.86
N LYS A 492 25.97 -14.82 38.50
CA LYS A 492 26.03 -16.28 38.44
C LYS A 492 26.15 -16.86 39.86
N GLN A 493 25.40 -17.92 40.12
CA GLN A 493 25.15 -18.44 41.47
C GLN A 493 26.00 -19.65 41.88
#